data_AF-A0A368KMR1-F1
#
_entry.id   AF-A0A368KMR1-F1
#
_cell.length_a   1.000
_cell.length_b   1.000
_cell.length_c   1.000
_cell.angle_alpha   90.00
_cell.angle_beta   90.00
_cell.angle_gamma   90.00
#
_symmetry.space_group_name_H-M   'P 1'
#
loop_
_entity.id
_entity.type
_entity.pdbx_description
1 polymer ?
#
loop_
_entity_poly.entity_id
_entity_poly.type
_entity_poly.pdbx_seq_one_letter_code
_entity_poly.pdbx_strand_id
1 'polypeptide(L)'
;MHSYLRQATDDQSRVLGPFLDDSDGKSPRTDLTIGNTEIQLIPNGGVAAAKHSGGASHRVNGEYSVTFDEVDTANVGELTVSVIVAGALPVRAKFIVLEEVVYDALFAPGSAVQVDLIDTPNAAASANLATSLLDLVNGVETDWTLRQLFRLTLALYAGNSTGGGTSFANPAGTKTRLQANVDSSGNRTVTNKDVT
;
A
#
# COMPACT_ATOMS: atom_id res chain seq x y z
N MET A 1 22.16 -16.97 0.62
CA MET A 1 21.53 -15.78 0.00
C MET A 1 20.04 -15.93 0.19
N HIS A 2 19.43 -15.13 1.08
CA HIS A 2 17.97 -15.10 1.21
C HIS A 2 17.45 -14.08 0.20
N SER A 3 16.69 -14.53 -0.80
CA SER A 3 16.00 -13.64 -1.75
C SER A 3 14.52 -13.60 -1.41
N TYR A 4 13.91 -12.43 -1.58
CA TYR A 4 12.47 -12.24 -1.37
C TYR A 4 11.69 -12.68 -2.61
N LEU A 5 10.51 -13.23 -2.38
CA LEU A 5 9.50 -13.57 -3.39
C LEU A 5 8.21 -12.84 -3.03
N ARG A 6 7.48 -12.42 -4.05
CA ARG A 6 6.14 -11.86 -3.92
C ARG A 6 5.15 -13.02 -3.81
N GLN A 7 4.19 -12.94 -2.90
CA GLN A 7 3.16 -13.96 -2.74
C GLN A 7 2.35 -14.14 -4.02
N ALA A 8 1.97 -15.39 -4.31
CA ALA A 8 0.97 -15.73 -5.32
C ALA A 8 1.21 -15.03 -6.68
N THR A 9 2.46 -15.03 -7.14
CA THR A 9 2.85 -14.29 -8.36
C THR A 9 3.62 -15.19 -9.32
N ASP A 10 3.23 -15.14 -10.59
CA ASP A 10 3.88 -15.87 -11.68
C ASP A 10 5.24 -15.30 -12.09
N ASP A 11 6.02 -16.11 -12.80
CA ASP A 11 7.27 -15.74 -13.48
C ASP A 11 8.38 -15.16 -12.59
N GLN A 12 8.44 -15.60 -11.33
CA GLN A 12 9.48 -15.16 -10.40
C GLN A 12 10.77 -15.98 -10.54
N SER A 13 11.70 -15.52 -11.39
CA SER A 13 12.96 -16.25 -11.64
C SER A 13 14.03 -16.02 -10.55
N ARG A 14 14.65 -17.11 -10.07
CA ARG A 14 15.76 -17.13 -9.10
C ARG A 14 16.83 -18.14 -9.55
N VAL A 15 17.97 -18.13 -8.86
CA VAL A 15 19.09 -19.05 -9.14
C VAL A 15 19.26 -20.04 -7.99
N LEU A 16 19.47 -21.30 -8.32
CA LEU A 16 19.83 -22.38 -7.42
C LEU A 16 21.21 -22.94 -7.79
N GLY A 17 21.95 -23.42 -6.80
CA GLY A 17 23.26 -24.03 -6.98
C GLY A 17 24.37 -23.33 -6.18
N PRO A 18 25.64 -23.58 -6.53
CA PRO A 18 26.06 -24.46 -7.62
C PRO A 18 25.74 -25.94 -7.31
N PHE A 19 25.33 -26.68 -8.35
CA PHE A 19 25.22 -28.14 -8.33
C PHE A 19 26.59 -28.74 -8.66
N LEU A 20 27.14 -29.49 -7.71
CA LEU A 20 28.45 -30.11 -7.81
C LEU A 20 28.31 -31.62 -7.99
N ASP A 21 29.23 -32.23 -8.71
CA ASP A 21 29.29 -33.67 -8.98
C ASP A 21 29.26 -34.46 -7.66
N ASP A 22 28.41 -35.48 -7.59
CA ASP A 22 28.27 -36.34 -6.41
C ASP A 22 29.48 -37.26 -6.17
N SER A 23 30.34 -37.44 -7.17
CA SER A 23 31.53 -38.28 -7.08
C SER A 23 32.72 -37.56 -6.44
N ASP A 24 32.89 -36.27 -6.70
CA ASP A 24 34.04 -35.49 -6.23
C ASP A 24 33.68 -34.28 -5.34
N GLY A 25 32.39 -33.92 -5.28
CA GLY A 25 31.87 -32.81 -4.51
C GLY A 25 32.42 -31.43 -4.90
N LYS A 26 32.98 -31.29 -6.10
CA LYS A 26 33.73 -30.11 -6.53
C LYS A 26 33.45 -29.69 -7.97
N SER A 27 33.34 -30.64 -8.89
CA SER A 27 33.18 -30.35 -10.31
C SER A 27 31.76 -29.85 -10.59
N PRO A 28 31.55 -28.67 -11.20
CA PRO A 28 30.20 -28.22 -11.52
C PRO A 28 29.54 -29.13 -12.56
N ARG A 29 28.28 -29.48 -12.34
CA ARG A 29 27.47 -30.21 -13.32
C ARG A 29 26.69 -29.23 -14.18
N THR A 30 26.94 -29.23 -15.49
CA THR A 30 26.30 -28.28 -16.43
C THR A 30 25.18 -28.89 -17.27
N ASP A 31 25.05 -30.22 -17.27
CA ASP A 31 24.15 -30.96 -18.17
C ASP A 31 23.07 -31.75 -17.40
N LEU A 32 22.70 -31.31 -16.20
CA LEU A 32 21.58 -31.87 -15.44
C LEU A 32 20.24 -31.54 -16.10
N THR A 33 19.38 -32.54 -16.19
CA THR A 33 17.94 -32.35 -16.44
C THR A 33 17.25 -32.31 -15.10
N ILE A 34 16.83 -31.13 -14.64
CA ILE A 34 16.16 -30.95 -13.35
C ILE A 34 14.66 -30.75 -13.58
N GLY A 35 13.86 -31.78 -13.29
CA GLY A 35 12.41 -31.76 -13.37
C GLY A 35 11.75 -31.04 -12.18
N ASN A 36 10.48 -30.69 -12.31
CA ASN A 36 9.73 -30.06 -11.22
C ASN A 36 9.56 -30.99 -10.00
N THR A 37 9.44 -32.30 -10.24
CA THR A 37 9.31 -33.32 -9.19
C THR A 37 10.58 -33.49 -8.35
N GLU A 38 11.74 -33.12 -8.88
CA GLU A 38 13.02 -33.14 -8.16
C GLU A 38 13.22 -31.90 -7.29
N ILE A 39 12.41 -30.85 -7.51
CA ILE A 39 12.42 -29.61 -6.74
C ILE A 39 11.30 -29.68 -5.70
N GLN A 40 11.68 -29.85 -4.44
CA GLN A 40 10.76 -29.95 -3.31
C GLN A 40 10.64 -28.61 -2.58
N LEU A 41 9.43 -28.11 -2.47
CA LEU A 41 9.07 -26.88 -1.75
C LEU A 41 8.56 -27.21 -0.35
N ILE A 42 9.08 -26.50 0.64
CA ILE A 42 8.78 -26.71 2.05
C ILE A 42 8.39 -25.34 2.65
N PRO A 43 7.11 -24.94 2.51
CA PRO A 43 6.61 -23.69 3.06
C PRO A 43 6.47 -23.79 4.59
N ASN A 44 7.02 -22.82 5.31
CA ASN A 44 6.94 -22.67 6.76
C ASN A 44 7.30 -23.94 7.56
N GLY A 45 8.24 -24.74 7.05
CA GLY A 45 8.64 -26.00 7.66
C GLY A 45 7.60 -27.12 7.59
N GLY A 46 6.58 -26.96 6.73
CA GLY A 46 5.51 -27.94 6.52
C GLY A 46 5.95 -29.19 5.74
N VAL A 47 4.96 -29.90 5.20
CA VAL A 47 5.22 -31.09 4.38
C VAL A 47 5.82 -30.67 3.04
N ALA A 48 6.86 -31.39 2.61
CA ALA A 48 7.47 -31.17 1.30
C ALA A 48 6.49 -31.55 0.18
N ALA A 49 6.38 -30.69 -0.83
CA ALA A 49 5.62 -30.95 -2.03
C ALA A 49 6.48 -30.67 -3.27
N ALA A 50 6.23 -31.42 -4.34
CA ALA A 50 6.82 -31.11 -5.64
C ALA A 50 6.41 -29.70 -6.08
N LYS A 51 7.34 -29.01 -6.72
CA LYS A 51 7.09 -27.74 -7.36
C LYS A 51 5.98 -27.86 -8.40
N HIS A 52 5.06 -26.90 -8.41
CA HIS A 52 3.93 -26.87 -9.33
C HIS A 52 4.37 -26.42 -10.73
N SER A 53 5.19 -25.37 -10.81
CA SER A 53 5.69 -24.87 -12.09
C SER A 53 6.72 -25.80 -12.74
N GLY A 54 7.29 -25.37 -13.88
CA GLY A 54 8.37 -26.09 -14.57
C GLY A 54 9.65 -26.31 -13.74
N GLY A 55 10.54 -27.15 -14.29
CA GLY A 55 11.85 -27.49 -13.71
C GLY A 55 12.88 -26.36 -13.80
N ALA A 56 14.16 -26.72 -13.70
CA ALA A 56 15.26 -25.75 -13.73
C ALA A 56 16.10 -25.86 -15.01
N SER A 57 16.62 -24.72 -15.47
CA SER A 57 17.44 -24.61 -16.68
C SER A 57 18.86 -24.21 -16.33
N HIS A 58 19.86 -24.82 -16.97
CA HIS A 58 21.26 -24.47 -16.73
C HIS A 58 21.54 -23.01 -17.11
N ARG A 59 22.33 -22.33 -16.27
CA ARG A 59 22.78 -20.94 -16.49
C ARG A 59 24.30 -20.90 -16.72
N VAL A 60 25.09 -21.21 -15.71
CA VAL A 60 26.56 -21.16 -15.76
C VAL A 60 27.17 -21.88 -14.55
N ASN A 61 28.33 -22.53 -14.68
CA ASN A 61 29.10 -23.09 -13.55
C ASN A 61 28.28 -23.95 -12.57
N GLY A 62 27.33 -24.73 -13.08
CA GLY A 62 26.43 -25.55 -12.26
C GLY A 62 25.35 -24.76 -11.52
N GLU A 63 25.17 -23.48 -11.80
CA GLU A 63 24.00 -22.71 -11.40
C GLU A 63 22.85 -22.95 -12.38
N TYR A 64 21.65 -23.11 -11.83
CA TYR A 64 20.42 -23.32 -12.59
C TYR A 64 19.40 -22.24 -12.24
N SER A 65 18.76 -21.68 -13.27
CA SER A 65 17.62 -20.78 -13.10
C SER A 65 16.35 -21.58 -12.83
N VAL A 66 15.61 -21.20 -11.81
CA VAL A 66 14.29 -21.72 -11.46
C VAL A 66 13.28 -20.57 -11.51
N THR A 67 12.07 -20.82 -12.00
CA THR A 67 10.99 -19.83 -12.01
C THR A 67 9.89 -20.31 -11.08
N PHE A 68 9.40 -19.46 -10.18
CA PHE A 68 8.27 -19.75 -9.31
C PHE A 68 6.97 -19.15 -9.86
N ASP A 69 5.87 -19.87 -9.66
CA ASP A 69 4.54 -19.43 -10.04
C ASP A 69 3.66 -19.03 -8.83
N GLU A 70 2.40 -18.70 -9.11
CA GLU A 70 1.39 -18.39 -8.10
C GLU A 70 1.22 -19.49 -7.04
N VAL A 71 1.18 -20.75 -7.47
CA VAL A 71 0.92 -21.89 -6.57
C VAL A 71 2.13 -22.16 -5.68
N ASP A 72 3.33 -22.07 -6.24
CA ASP A 72 4.58 -22.27 -5.51
C ASP A 72 4.80 -21.24 -4.40
N THR A 73 4.27 -20.02 -4.60
CA THR A 73 4.46 -18.87 -3.70
C THR A 73 3.17 -18.46 -2.96
N ALA A 74 2.18 -19.33 -2.90
CA ALA A 74 0.89 -19.03 -2.27
C ALA A 74 0.98 -18.74 -0.76
N ASN A 75 1.95 -19.34 -0.07
CA ASN A 75 2.10 -19.24 1.39
C ASN A 75 3.15 -18.18 1.77
N VAL A 76 2.73 -17.16 2.53
CA VAL A 76 3.62 -16.15 3.11
C VAL A 76 4.51 -16.79 4.19
N GLY A 77 5.77 -16.36 4.25
CA GLY A 77 6.74 -16.80 5.25
C GLY A 77 7.99 -17.45 4.64
N GLU A 78 8.61 -18.37 5.37
CA GLU A 78 9.83 -19.04 4.92
C GLU A 78 9.50 -20.10 3.87
N LEU A 79 10.16 -20.03 2.70
CA LEU A 79 10.11 -21.06 1.68
C LEU A 79 11.48 -21.72 1.57
N THR A 80 11.56 -22.96 2.05
CA THR A 80 12.76 -23.78 1.84
C THR A 80 12.60 -24.60 0.56
N VAL A 81 13.61 -24.57 -0.30
CA VAL A 81 13.67 -25.34 -1.55
C VAL A 81 14.78 -26.36 -1.44
N SER A 82 14.47 -27.62 -1.69
CA SER A 82 15.43 -28.73 -1.68
C SER A 82 15.41 -29.41 -3.03
N VAL A 83 16.58 -29.61 -3.64
CA VAL A 83 16.72 -30.27 -4.94
C VAL A 83 17.66 -31.45 -4.79
N ILE A 84 17.20 -32.62 -5.23
CA ILE A 84 18.00 -33.84 -5.32
C ILE A 84 17.80 -34.40 -6.72
N VAL A 85 18.89 -34.52 -7.47
CA VAL A 85 18.95 -35.02 -8.84
C VAL A 85 20.16 -35.94 -8.97
N ALA A 86 20.07 -36.97 -9.80
CA ALA A 86 21.16 -37.92 -9.99
C ALA A 86 22.41 -37.23 -10.59
N GLY A 87 23.60 -37.61 -10.12
CA GLY A 87 24.87 -37.07 -10.60
C GLY A 87 25.30 -35.76 -9.93
N ALA A 88 24.51 -35.21 -9.00
CA ALA A 88 24.88 -34.02 -8.25
C ALA A 88 24.55 -34.12 -6.75
N LEU A 89 25.33 -33.41 -5.93
CA LEU A 89 25.06 -33.26 -4.51
C LEU A 89 23.75 -32.50 -4.26
N PRO A 90 23.01 -32.81 -3.18
CA PRO A 90 21.80 -32.09 -2.81
C PRO A 90 22.04 -30.59 -2.62
N VAL A 91 21.17 -29.77 -3.20
CA VAL A 91 21.20 -28.31 -3.05
C VAL A 91 19.97 -27.87 -2.27
N ARG A 92 20.18 -26.98 -1.28
CA ARG A 92 19.11 -26.39 -0.48
C ARG A 92 19.22 -24.88 -0.46
N ALA A 93 18.12 -24.21 -0.75
CA ALA A 93 18.01 -22.75 -0.72
C ALA A 93 16.84 -22.32 0.16
N LYS A 94 16.90 -21.08 0.66
CA LYS A 94 15.85 -20.48 1.47
C LYS A 94 15.46 -19.13 0.88
N PHE A 95 14.17 -18.92 0.76
CA PHE A 95 13.54 -17.69 0.32
C PHE A 95 12.53 -17.23 1.37
N ILE A 96 12.18 -15.95 1.35
CA ILE A 96 11.08 -15.41 2.14
C ILE A 96 10.00 -14.96 1.16
N VAL A 97 8.81 -15.55 1.25
CA VAL A 97 7.62 -15.09 0.55
C VAL A 97 7.00 -13.99 1.39
N LEU A 98 6.94 -12.78 0.83
CA LEU A 98 6.29 -11.62 1.42
C LEU A 98 4.90 -11.47 0.82
N GLU A 99 3.94 -11.01 1.63
CA GLU A 99 2.63 -10.56 1.13
C GLU A 99 2.81 -9.56 -0.02
N GLU A 100 1.95 -9.63 -1.04
CA GLU A 100 2.00 -8.77 -2.23
C GLU A 100 2.15 -7.29 -1.88
N VAL A 101 1.32 -6.78 -0.97
CA VAL A 101 1.35 -5.36 -0.57
C VAL A 101 2.68 -4.99 0.10
N VAL A 102 3.25 -5.89 0.90
CA VAL A 102 4.53 -5.66 1.59
C VAL A 102 5.69 -5.74 0.59
N TYR A 103 5.65 -6.69 -0.34
CA TYR A 103 6.66 -6.80 -1.38
C TYR A 103 6.65 -5.55 -2.27
N ASP A 104 5.48 -5.11 -2.70
CA ASP A 104 5.34 -3.92 -3.53
C ASP A 104 5.78 -2.66 -2.78
N ALA A 105 5.44 -2.55 -1.49
CA ALA A 105 5.96 -1.48 -0.64
C ALA A 105 7.49 -1.49 -0.51
N LEU A 106 8.18 -2.63 -0.62
CA LEU A 106 9.63 -2.67 -0.51
C LEU A 106 10.36 -2.56 -1.85
N PHE A 107 9.75 -3.06 -2.92
CA PHE A 107 10.45 -3.32 -4.18
C PHE A 107 9.75 -2.78 -5.44
N ALA A 108 8.50 -2.30 -5.35
CA ALA A 108 7.82 -1.77 -6.54
C ALA A 108 8.52 -0.49 -7.04
N PRO A 109 8.58 -0.27 -8.36
CA PRO A 109 9.12 0.96 -8.93
C PRO A 109 8.35 2.18 -8.39
N GLY A 110 9.06 3.12 -7.77
CA GLY A 110 8.42 4.29 -7.17
C GLY A 110 7.66 4.01 -5.88
N SER A 111 7.93 2.88 -5.19
CA SER A 111 7.39 2.64 -3.86
C SER A 111 7.70 3.80 -2.93
N ALA A 112 6.63 4.49 -2.53
CA ALA A 112 6.63 5.48 -1.48
C ALA A 112 6.07 4.80 -0.23
N VAL A 113 6.92 4.13 0.56
CA VAL A 113 6.57 3.84 1.96
C VAL A 113 6.60 5.15 2.73
N GLN A 114 5.61 5.98 2.46
CA GLN A 114 5.40 7.25 3.07
C GLN A 114 3.89 7.52 3.00
N VAL A 115 3.19 7.15 4.08
CA VAL A 115 2.11 8.03 4.58
C VAL A 115 2.84 9.22 5.22
N ASP A 116 3.55 9.96 4.38
CA ASP A 116 4.24 11.15 4.78
C ASP A 116 3.37 12.32 4.36
N LEU A 117 3.15 13.20 5.32
CA LEU A 117 2.39 14.43 5.15
C LEU A 117 3.33 15.64 5.06
N ILE A 118 4.65 15.44 5.20
CA ILE A 118 5.64 16.48 5.46
C ILE A 118 6.73 16.52 4.38
N ASP A 119 7.49 15.45 4.16
CA ASP A 119 8.67 15.48 3.27
C ASP A 119 8.33 15.12 1.80
N THR A 120 7.40 14.18 1.58
CA THR A 120 6.78 13.92 0.25
C THR A 120 5.26 13.75 0.41
N PRO A 121 4.50 14.86 0.54
CA PRO A 121 3.11 14.79 0.93
C PRO A 121 2.27 14.00 -0.09
N ASN A 122 1.71 12.89 0.37
CA ASN A 122 0.65 12.21 -0.36
C ASN A 122 -0.52 13.19 -0.52
N ALA A 123 -0.79 13.62 -1.75
CA ALA A 123 -1.82 14.61 -2.06
C ALA A 123 -3.23 14.18 -1.58
N ALA A 124 -3.52 12.87 -1.59
CA ALA A 124 -4.79 12.35 -1.08
C ALA A 124 -4.84 12.42 0.46
N ALA A 125 -3.75 12.09 1.14
CA ALA A 125 -3.68 12.13 2.60
C ALA A 125 -3.75 13.56 3.15
N SER A 126 -3.05 14.51 2.50
CA SER A 126 -3.09 15.93 2.89
C SER A 126 -4.46 16.57 2.65
N ALA A 127 -5.13 16.23 1.54
CA ALA A 127 -6.50 16.68 1.27
C ALA A 127 -7.51 16.12 2.30
N ASN A 128 -7.36 14.87 2.70
CA ASN A 128 -8.20 14.22 3.71
C ASN A 128 -8.01 14.88 5.09
N LEU A 129 -6.78 15.18 5.48
CA LEU A 129 -6.49 15.88 6.73
C LEU A 129 -7.10 17.29 6.73
N ALA A 130 -6.91 18.06 5.66
CA ALA A 130 -7.48 19.41 5.55
C ALA A 130 -9.02 19.40 5.62
N THR A 131 -9.66 18.42 4.98
CA THR A 131 -11.12 18.22 5.06
C THR A 131 -11.55 17.87 6.47
N SER A 132 -10.85 16.94 7.12
CA SER A 132 -11.16 16.50 8.49
C SER A 132 -11.02 17.62 9.51
N LEU A 133 -10.03 18.50 9.36
CA LEU A 133 -9.89 19.68 10.22
C LEU A 133 -11.04 20.67 10.04
N LEU A 134 -11.47 20.93 8.79
CA LEU A 134 -12.60 21.81 8.52
C LEU A 134 -13.93 21.26 9.04
N ASP A 135 -14.07 19.93 9.05
CA ASP A 135 -15.28 19.22 9.48
C ASP A 135 -15.20 18.70 10.93
N LEU A 136 -14.15 19.10 11.67
CA LEU A 136 -14.01 18.76 13.09
C LEU A 136 -15.12 19.42 13.91
N VAL A 137 -15.98 18.58 14.50
CA VAL A 137 -17.06 19.01 15.39
C VAL A 137 -16.46 19.48 16.72
N ASN A 138 -16.99 20.58 17.27
CA ASN A 138 -16.54 21.16 18.53
C ASN A 138 -15.06 21.59 18.52
N GLY A 139 -14.49 21.87 17.34
CA GLY A 139 -13.09 22.27 17.23
C GLY A 139 -12.80 23.67 17.77
N VAL A 140 -13.81 24.54 17.87
CA VAL A 140 -13.70 25.91 18.42
C VAL A 140 -14.90 26.23 19.29
N GLU A 141 -16.10 26.16 18.70
CA GLU A 141 -17.38 26.36 19.40
C GLU A 141 -18.16 25.05 19.42
N THR A 142 -18.97 24.85 20.46
CA THR A 142 -19.80 23.66 20.58
C THR A 142 -20.86 23.61 19.48
N ASP A 143 -21.19 22.41 19.01
CA ASP A 143 -22.17 22.05 17.97
C ASP A 143 -21.80 22.45 16.54
N TRP A 144 -20.63 23.07 16.32
CA TRP A 144 -20.25 23.66 15.05
C TRP A 144 -18.90 23.14 14.57
N THR A 145 -18.78 22.97 13.25
CA THR A 145 -17.48 22.76 12.60
C THR A 145 -16.83 24.08 12.18
N LEU A 146 -15.52 24.08 11.99
CA LEU A 146 -14.79 25.22 11.45
C LEU A 146 -15.32 25.67 10.09
N ARG A 147 -15.70 24.72 9.23
CA ARG A 147 -16.31 25.00 7.93
C ARG A 147 -17.60 25.78 8.06
N GLN A 148 -18.45 25.37 8.99
CA GLN A 148 -19.74 26.02 9.24
C GLN A 148 -19.54 27.43 9.80
N LEU A 149 -18.61 27.61 10.74
CA LEU A 149 -18.23 28.92 11.26
C LEU A 149 -17.73 29.84 10.14
N PHE A 150 -16.80 29.37 9.31
CA PHE A 150 -16.22 30.18 8.23
C PHE A 150 -17.23 30.57 7.14
N ARG A 151 -18.26 29.75 6.90
CA ARG A 151 -19.36 30.13 5.99
C ARG A 151 -20.12 31.35 6.50
N LEU A 152 -20.36 31.43 7.81
CA LEU A 152 -21.09 32.56 8.38
C LEU A 152 -20.22 33.81 8.49
N THR A 153 -18.95 33.66 8.86
CA THR A 153 -18.03 34.82 8.89
C THR A 153 -17.81 35.38 7.50
N LEU A 154 -17.66 34.54 6.47
CA LEU A 154 -17.53 35.00 5.09
C LEU A 154 -18.75 35.81 4.62
N ALA A 155 -19.96 35.39 5.00
CA ALA A 155 -21.17 36.15 4.70
C ALA A 155 -21.21 37.48 5.44
N LEU A 156 -20.76 37.54 6.70
CA LEU A 156 -20.75 38.79 7.46
C LEU A 156 -19.74 39.80 6.90
N TYR A 157 -18.54 39.36 6.52
CA TYR A 157 -17.44 40.25 6.13
C TYR A 157 -17.37 40.55 4.63
N ALA A 158 -17.74 39.60 3.78
CA ALA A 158 -17.61 39.70 2.33
C ALA A 158 -18.93 39.42 1.58
N GLY A 159 -20.02 39.27 2.32
CA GLY A 159 -21.34 38.97 1.77
C GLY A 159 -22.12 40.20 1.35
N ASN A 160 -23.13 39.98 0.52
CA ASN A 160 -24.09 41.03 0.18
C ASN A 160 -25.02 41.29 1.39
N SER A 161 -25.09 42.54 1.83
CA SER A 161 -25.91 42.99 2.95
C SER A 161 -27.20 43.64 2.46
N THR A 162 -28.35 43.18 2.95
CA THR A 162 -29.67 43.75 2.66
C THR A 162 -30.42 44.08 3.96
N GLY A 163 -31.60 44.72 3.84
CA GLY A 163 -32.46 45.04 4.99
C GLY A 163 -31.84 46.03 5.99
N GLY A 164 -30.89 46.85 5.57
CA GLY A 164 -30.16 47.75 6.48
C GLY A 164 -29.17 47.02 7.38
N GLY A 165 -28.50 45.99 6.85
CA GLY A 165 -27.49 45.21 7.58
C GLY A 165 -28.08 44.12 8.46
N THR A 166 -29.35 43.74 8.25
CA THR A 166 -30.02 42.66 8.99
C THR A 166 -29.84 41.31 8.34
N SER A 167 -29.54 41.26 7.04
CA SER A 167 -29.42 40.02 6.28
C SER A 167 -28.13 40.01 5.49
N PHE A 168 -27.34 38.96 5.66
CA PHE A 168 -26.06 38.77 4.98
C PHE A 168 -26.10 37.49 4.16
N ALA A 169 -25.93 37.62 2.85
CA ALA A 169 -25.81 36.50 1.92
C ALA A 169 -24.35 36.09 1.73
N ASN A 170 -24.12 34.91 1.15
CA ASN A 170 -22.80 34.56 0.63
C ASN A 170 -22.31 35.62 -0.40
N PRO A 171 -21.01 35.68 -0.72
CA PRO A 171 -20.47 36.67 -1.66
C PRO A 171 -21.16 36.66 -3.04
N ALA A 172 -21.67 35.52 -3.49
CA ALA A 172 -22.43 35.39 -4.72
C ALA A 172 -23.88 35.93 -4.64
N GLY A 173 -24.38 36.28 -3.45
CA GLY A 173 -25.74 36.78 -3.23
C GLY A 173 -26.85 35.74 -3.36
N THR A 174 -26.52 34.47 -3.55
CA THR A 174 -27.48 33.39 -3.87
C THR A 174 -28.09 32.74 -2.64
N LYS A 175 -27.48 32.88 -1.46
CA LYS A 175 -27.93 32.22 -0.24
C LYS A 175 -27.73 33.11 0.97
N THR A 176 -28.81 33.47 1.65
CA THR A 176 -28.77 34.21 2.91
C THR A 176 -28.27 33.31 4.04
N ARG A 177 -27.17 33.69 4.68
CA ARG A 177 -26.47 32.90 5.69
C ARG A 177 -26.77 33.35 7.12
N LEU A 178 -26.90 34.66 7.31
CA LEU A 178 -27.22 35.26 8.60
C LEU A 178 -28.41 36.21 8.42
N GLN A 179 -29.38 36.11 9.31
CA GLN A 179 -30.48 37.07 9.40
C GLN A 179 -30.72 37.43 10.86
N ALA A 180 -31.04 38.69 11.10
CA ALA A 180 -31.39 39.22 12.40
C ALA A 180 -32.60 40.15 12.31
N ASN A 181 -33.37 40.24 13.38
CA ASN A 181 -34.37 41.28 13.54
C ASN A 181 -33.80 42.41 14.38
N VAL A 182 -34.31 43.62 14.15
CA VAL A 182 -34.00 44.82 14.93
C VAL A 182 -35.22 45.14 15.78
N ASP A 183 -35.04 45.25 17.10
CA ASP A 183 -36.10 45.72 17.99
C ASP A 183 -36.21 47.26 17.95
N SER A 184 -37.20 47.81 18.67
CA SER A 184 -37.40 49.26 18.74
C SER A 184 -36.24 50.03 19.41
N SER A 185 -35.38 49.34 20.15
CA SER A 185 -34.19 49.90 20.79
C SER A 185 -32.94 49.82 19.90
N GLY A 186 -33.07 49.23 18.70
CA GLY A 186 -31.96 49.04 17.76
C GLY A 186 -31.13 47.77 18.02
N ASN A 187 -31.51 46.92 18.98
CA ASN A 187 -30.78 45.68 19.24
C ASN A 187 -31.03 44.66 18.13
N ARG A 188 -29.98 43.94 17.75
CA ARG A 188 -30.03 42.90 16.73
C ARG A 188 -30.09 41.53 17.37
N THR A 189 -31.14 40.77 17.09
CA THR A 189 -31.28 39.37 17.52
C THR A 189 -31.22 38.47 16.31
N VAL A 190 -30.28 37.52 16.28
CA VAL A 190 -30.13 36.57 15.16
C VAL A 190 -31.34 35.65 15.11
N THR A 191 -32.02 35.63 13.97
CA THR A 191 -33.24 34.84 13.72
C THR A 191 -33.00 33.66 12.81
N ASN A 192 -31.94 33.68 11.98
CA ASN A 192 -31.54 32.54 11.16
C ASN A 192 -30.03 32.43 10.99
N LYS A 193 -29.53 31.19 11.01
CA LYS A 193 -28.14 30.82 10.74
C LYS A 193 -28.14 29.62 9.80
N ASP A 194 -27.75 29.81 8.54
CA ASP A 194 -27.68 28.73 7.56
C ASP A 194 -26.23 28.32 7.31
N VAL A 195 -25.85 27.21 7.93
CA VAL A 195 -24.49 26.66 7.89
C VAL A 195 -24.25 25.64 6.77
N THR A 196 -25.26 25.36 5.94
CA THR A 196 -25.21 24.30 4.91
C THR A 196 -24.55 24.73 3.61
#